data_AF-A0AAE5C9U5-F1
#
_entry.id   AF-A0AAE5C9U5-F1
#
_cell.length_a   1.000
_cell.length_b   1.000
_cell.length_c   1.000
_cell.angle_alpha   90.00
_cell.angle_beta   90.00
_cell.angle_gamma   90.00
#
_symmetry.space_group_name_H-M   'P 1'
#
loop_
_entity.id
_entity.type
_entity.pdbx_description
1 polymer ?
#
loop_
_entity_poly.entity_id
_entity_poly.type
_entity_poly.pdbx_seq_one_letter_code
_entity_poly.pdbx_strand_id
1 'polypeptide(L)'
;MFDAFIATLPQEWQGIAILVTWLIAWIPEAQSTFIGFIWSLGSGTGTLLSRILLLLPALLVVVAIWSTMLAAYTVPFRSGRREFLTALVMLWWEVGRSIWLYWVGFVRFFWMLIGWAWGLLKLTLSLFTKSIRYVFLTPFAFMDWLGRKYFKPGVPWFAFLLTILWCALESLIFTFALLPLVSEVFFDLSGVEARHVIAPILFFFLFAVITGSYAMVQALAEAMENKNYKQLIQLTIVEFAVMFFEVIFLYRELIDALTPWIASQTGVRLGFFSTLAFASIGWIGIRAMTWFFFARYGTPALIAVVARQTIGVEATPQERPQAPEPDWWRGPINALKAEHEWFRSSARELLELLSLPVLQLLACAVNCATTVIAARSAFKLPFTKLEEVMVQDALSKVLRVRREAYATGQTE
;
A
#
# COMPACT_ATOMS: atom_id res chain seq x y z
N MET A 1 29.03 -49.89 12.82
CA MET A 1 28.70 -50.51 11.50
C MET A 1 29.85 -51.37 11.00
N PHE A 2 31.10 -50.86 11.04
CA PHE A 2 32.29 -51.63 10.65
C PHE A 2 32.58 -52.83 11.56
N ASP A 3 32.31 -52.74 12.87
CA ASP A 3 32.57 -53.85 13.81
C ASP A 3 31.78 -55.12 13.49
N ALA A 4 30.53 -54.96 13.06
CA ALA A 4 29.68 -56.07 12.63
C ALA A 4 30.19 -56.73 11.35
N PHE A 5 30.82 -55.97 10.45
CA PHE A 5 31.42 -56.49 9.22
C PHE A 5 32.75 -57.20 9.49
N ILE A 6 33.60 -56.63 10.35
CA ILE A 6 34.88 -57.22 10.76
C ILE A 6 34.66 -58.56 11.47
N ALA A 7 33.59 -58.69 12.27
CA ALA A 7 33.23 -59.93 12.96
C ALA A 7 32.85 -61.08 12.01
N THR A 8 32.48 -60.79 10.75
CA THR A 8 32.16 -61.83 9.74
C THR A 8 33.37 -62.34 8.96
N LEU A 9 34.54 -61.70 9.11
CA LEU A 9 35.77 -62.10 8.42
C LEU A 9 36.52 -63.21 9.18
N PRO A 10 37.21 -64.11 8.47
CA PRO A 10 38.08 -65.12 9.08
C PRO A 10 39.15 -64.47 9.99
N GLN A 11 39.51 -65.13 11.10
CA GLN A 11 40.43 -64.60 12.14
C GLN A 11 41.75 -64.06 11.58
N GLU A 12 42.30 -64.68 10.54
CA GLU A 12 43.55 -64.28 9.90
C GLU A 12 43.46 -62.93 9.18
N TRP A 13 42.27 -62.57 8.70
CA TRP A 13 42.01 -61.32 7.96
C TRP A 13 41.51 -60.19 8.86
N GLN A 14 41.10 -60.49 10.10
CA GLN A 14 40.58 -59.49 11.04
C GLN A 14 41.61 -58.41 11.39
N GLY A 15 42.89 -58.77 11.58
CA GLY A 15 43.94 -57.79 11.87
C GLY A 15 44.17 -56.79 10.74
N ILE A 16 44.16 -57.26 9.49
CA ILE A 16 44.28 -56.41 8.29
C ILE A 16 43.00 -55.57 8.11
N ALA A 17 41.83 -56.19 8.30
CA ALA A 17 40.55 -55.51 8.21
C ALA A 17 40.45 -54.36 9.21
N ILE A 18 40.83 -54.58 10.48
CA ILE A 18 40.88 -53.55 11.53
C ILE A 18 41.78 -52.38 11.10
N LEU A 19 42.98 -52.68 10.61
CA LEU A 19 43.96 -51.66 10.21
C LEU A 19 43.44 -50.80 9.03
N VAL A 20 42.81 -51.43 8.04
CA VAL A 20 42.18 -50.72 6.90
C VAL A 20 40.94 -49.94 7.35
N THR A 21 40.09 -50.51 8.19
CA THR A 21 38.90 -49.80 8.70
C THR A 21 39.28 -48.64 9.60
N TRP A 22 40.37 -48.70 10.36
CA TRP A 22 40.79 -47.59 11.23
C TRP A 22 41.12 -46.32 10.44
N LEU A 23 41.69 -46.46 9.23
CA LEU A 23 41.92 -45.35 8.30
C LEU A 23 40.61 -44.70 7.79
N ILE A 24 39.48 -45.41 7.81
CA ILE A 24 38.19 -44.97 7.22
C ILE A 24 37.14 -44.65 8.30
N ALA A 25 37.21 -45.30 9.46
CA ALA A 25 36.15 -45.33 10.47
C ALA A 25 35.87 -43.97 11.12
N TRP A 26 36.85 -43.07 11.17
CA TRP A 26 36.69 -41.73 11.73
C TRP A 26 35.86 -40.79 10.82
N ILE A 27 35.70 -41.10 9.52
CA ILE A 27 35.05 -40.20 8.55
C ILE A 27 33.53 -40.14 8.73
N PRO A 28 32.79 -41.27 8.84
CA PRO A 28 31.36 -41.23 9.12
C PRO A 28 31.04 -40.58 10.47
N GLU A 29 31.91 -40.79 11.48
CA GLU A 29 31.79 -40.12 12.78
C GLU A 29 31.99 -38.61 12.65
N ALA A 30 33.05 -38.16 11.95
CA ALA A 30 33.27 -36.74 11.68
C ALA A 30 32.10 -36.12 10.89
N GLN A 31 31.61 -36.79 9.84
CA GLN A 31 30.44 -36.35 9.07
C GLN A 31 29.19 -36.24 9.95
N SER A 32 28.92 -37.24 10.80
CA SER A 32 27.77 -37.23 11.71
C SER A 32 27.88 -36.12 12.75
N THR A 33 29.10 -35.81 13.21
CA THR A 33 29.38 -34.72 14.15
C THR A 33 29.13 -33.36 13.48
N PHE A 34 29.60 -33.16 12.25
CA PHE A 34 29.38 -31.92 11.50
C PHE A 34 27.89 -31.70 11.15
N ILE A 35 27.21 -32.72 10.64
CA ILE A 35 25.78 -32.63 10.31
C ILE A 35 24.94 -32.49 11.59
N GLY A 36 25.28 -33.25 12.62
CA GLY A 36 24.64 -33.19 13.93
C GLY A 36 24.78 -31.81 14.57
N PHE A 37 25.95 -31.18 14.48
CA PHE A 37 26.18 -29.81 14.93
C PHE A 37 25.23 -28.82 14.25
N ILE A 38 25.11 -28.88 12.91
CA ILE A 38 24.21 -28.00 12.13
C ILE A 38 22.74 -28.23 12.50
N TRP A 39 22.34 -29.47 12.75
CA TRP A 39 20.96 -29.80 13.12
C TRP A 39 20.62 -29.42 14.56
N SER A 40 21.61 -29.48 15.47
CA SER A 40 21.47 -29.15 16.90
C SER A 40 21.40 -27.64 17.20
N LEU A 41 21.74 -26.79 16.22
CA LEU A 41 21.61 -25.34 16.32
C LEU A 41 20.13 -24.90 16.36
N GLY A 42 19.55 -24.92 17.58
CA GLY A 42 18.37 -24.17 18.05
C GLY A 42 16.97 -24.64 17.61
N SER A 43 15.93 -24.11 18.29
CA SER A 43 14.49 -24.41 18.09
C SER A 43 13.61 -23.25 17.58
N GLY A 44 14.18 -22.07 17.26
CA GLY A 44 13.44 -20.87 16.81
C GLY A 44 13.49 -20.58 15.30
N THR A 45 12.86 -19.49 14.84
CA THR A 45 12.84 -19.07 13.41
C THR A 45 14.23 -18.75 12.82
N GLY A 46 15.22 -18.41 13.65
CA GLY A 46 16.61 -18.24 13.22
C GLY A 46 17.28 -19.55 12.74
N THR A 47 16.71 -20.72 13.06
CA THR A 47 17.36 -22.01 12.79
C THR A 47 17.31 -22.39 11.32
N LEU A 48 16.24 -22.03 10.63
CA LEU A 48 16.07 -22.37 9.21
C LEU A 48 17.11 -21.62 8.36
N LEU A 49 17.32 -20.33 8.66
CA LEU A 49 18.30 -19.50 7.98
C LEU A 49 19.72 -19.98 8.27
N SER A 50 20.06 -20.23 9.54
CA SER A 50 21.38 -20.77 9.92
C SER A 50 21.65 -22.13 9.27
N ARG A 51 20.65 -23.01 9.17
CA ARG A 51 20.77 -24.32 8.50
C ARG A 51 21.02 -24.16 7.01
N ILE A 52 20.25 -23.33 6.30
CA ILE A 52 20.45 -23.10 4.86
C ILE A 52 21.85 -22.52 4.59
N LEU A 53 22.29 -21.59 5.44
CA LEU A 53 23.55 -20.87 5.30
C LEU A 53 24.77 -21.78 5.57
N LEU A 54 24.67 -22.71 6.52
CA LEU A 54 25.79 -23.58 6.92
C LEU A 54 25.84 -24.91 6.15
N LEU A 55 24.71 -25.37 5.59
CA LEU A 55 24.61 -26.69 4.99
C LEU A 55 25.46 -26.83 3.71
N LEU A 56 25.42 -25.83 2.82
CA LEU A 56 26.20 -25.85 1.57
C LEU A 56 27.72 -25.86 1.82
N PRO A 57 28.28 -24.96 2.65
CA PRO A 57 29.69 -25.04 3.06
C PRO A 57 30.07 -26.36 3.73
N ALA A 58 29.21 -26.89 4.60
CA ALA A 58 29.48 -28.15 5.30
C ALA A 58 29.53 -29.35 4.33
N LEU A 59 28.61 -29.41 3.36
CA LEU A 59 28.65 -30.43 2.32
C LEU A 59 29.93 -30.35 1.49
N LEU A 60 30.40 -29.14 1.16
CA LEU A 60 31.67 -28.98 0.44
C LEU A 60 32.85 -29.51 1.26
N VAL A 61 32.91 -29.24 2.56
CA VAL A 61 33.95 -29.78 3.45
C VAL A 61 33.90 -31.30 3.49
N VAL A 62 32.70 -31.90 3.59
CA VAL A 62 32.53 -33.35 3.52
C VAL A 62 33.09 -33.90 2.19
N VAL A 63 32.72 -33.32 1.05
CA VAL A 63 33.24 -33.72 -0.27
C VAL A 63 34.76 -33.59 -0.33
N ALA A 64 35.34 -32.51 0.22
CA ALA A 64 36.79 -32.30 0.25
C ALA A 64 37.51 -33.33 1.12
N ILE A 65 36.96 -33.70 2.29
CA ILE A 65 37.50 -34.75 3.17
C ILE A 65 37.50 -36.10 2.45
N TRP A 66 36.36 -36.48 1.86
CA TRP A 66 36.25 -37.73 1.08
C TRP A 66 37.21 -37.76 -0.11
N SER A 67 37.34 -36.64 -0.82
CA SER A 67 38.27 -36.49 -1.95
C SER A 67 39.73 -36.61 -1.51
N THR A 68 40.10 -36.02 -0.37
CA THR A 68 41.45 -36.08 0.20
C THR A 68 41.80 -37.50 0.63
N MET A 69 40.84 -38.24 1.17
CA MET A 69 41.03 -39.64 1.56
C MET A 69 41.21 -40.55 0.34
N LEU A 70 40.34 -40.44 -0.66
CA LEU A 70 40.51 -41.17 -1.93
C LEU A 70 41.85 -40.83 -2.58
N ALA A 71 42.26 -39.56 -2.55
CA ALA A 71 43.56 -39.13 -3.01
C ALA A 71 44.69 -39.84 -2.25
N ALA A 72 44.66 -39.86 -0.91
CA ALA A 72 45.69 -40.46 -0.07
C ALA A 72 45.96 -41.94 -0.42
N TYR A 73 44.92 -42.73 -0.69
CA TYR A 73 45.07 -44.13 -1.12
C TYR A 73 45.73 -44.29 -2.49
N THR A 74 45.58 -43.29 -3.37
CA THR A 74 46.15 -43.32 -4.72
C THR A 74 47.57 -42.73 -4.80
N VAL A 75 48.02 -41.97 -3.79
CA VAL A 75 49.36 -41.32 -3.78
C VAL A 75 50.52 -42.29 -4.01
N PRO A 76 50.58 -43.48 -3.35
CA PRO A 76 51.72 -44.38 -3.50
C PRO A 76 51.89 -44.88 -4.94
N PHE A 77 50.78 -45.00 -5.67
CA PHE A 77 50.70 -45.63 -7.00
C PHE A 77 50.77 -44.63 -8.16
N ARG A 78 50.86 -43.32 -7.90
CA ARG A 78 50.82 -42.26 -8.92
C ARG A 78 52.22 -41.81 -9.35
N SER A 79 52.46 -41.69 -10.66
CA SER A 79 53.58 -40.89 -11.21
C SER A 79 53.30 -39.40 -10.98
N GLY A 80 54.33 -38.60 -10.70
CA GLY A 80 54.15 -37.15 -10.42
C GLY A 80 53.65 -36.79 -9.01
N ARG A 81 54.07 -37.52 -7.97
CA ARG A 81 53.60 -37.33 -6.56
C ARG A 81 53.70 -35.89 -6.05
N ARG A 82 54.76 -35.17 -6.42
CA ARG A 82 54.98 -33.78 -5.99
C ARG A 82 53.91 -32.83 -6.55
N GLU A 83 53.60 -32.95 -7.84
CA GLU A 83 52.58 -32.13 -8.49
C GLU A 83 51.16 -32.48 -8.01
N PHE A 84 50.92 -33.75 -7.71
CA PHE A 84 49.65 -34.16 -7.14
C PHE A 84 49.46 -33.61 -5.71
N LEU A 85 50.50 -33.65 -4.87
CA LEU A 85 50.46 -33.09 -3.52
C LEU A 85 50.27 -31.57 -3.54
N THR A 86 50.92 -30.85 -4.47
CA THR A 86 50.68 -29.40 -4.61
C THR A 86 49.26 -29.11 -5.10
N ALA A 87 48.70 -29.90 -6.02
CA ALA A 87 47.30 -29.78 -6.43
C ALA A 87 46.33 -30.05 -5.28
N LEU A 88 46.64 -31.00 -4.39
CA LEU A 88 45.84 -31.31 -3.20
C LEU A 88 45.84 -30.16 -2.18
N VAL A 89 46.99 -29.52 -1.95
CA VAL A 89 47.08 -28.34 -1.07
C VAL A 89 46.34 -27.16 -1.68
N MET A 90 46.49 -26.93 -2.99
CA MET A 90 45.75 -25.89 -3.70
C MET A 90 44.23 -26.14 -3.68
N LEU A 91 43.79 -27.40 -3.69
CA LEU A 91 42.37 -27.74 -3.56
C LEU A 91 41.80 -27.26 -2.22
N TRP A 92 42.50 -27.51 -1.11
CA TRP A 92 42.04 -27.05 0.22
C TRP A 92 42.02 -25.53 0.33
N TRP A 93 42.98 -24.85 -0.31
CA TRP A 93 42.95 -23.39 -0.42
C TRP A 93 41.72 -22.90 -1.21
N GLU A 94 41.42 -23.53 -2.34
CA GLU A 94 40.23 -23.22 -3.15
C GLU A 94 38.91 -23.48 -2.40
N VAL A 95 38.84 -24.54 -1.59
CA VAL A 95 37.70 -24.84 -0.71
C VAL A 95 37.52 -23.74 0.32
N GLY A 96 38.58 -23.38 1.04
CA GLY A 96 38.53 -22.30 2.05
C GLY A 96 38.12 -20.96 1.44
N ARG A 97 38.69 -20.60 0.29
CA ARG A 97 38.35 -19.37 -0.43
C ARG A 97 36.90 -19.36 -0.92
N SER A 98 36.39 -20.49 -1.41
CA SER A 98 35.01 -20.61 -1.89
C SER A 98 34.01 -20.49 -0.73
N ILE A 99 34.32 -21.08 0.42
CA ILE A 99 33.52 -20.92 1.65
C ILE A 99 33.50 -19.46 2.08
N TRP A 100 34.66 -18.79 2.09
CA TRP A 100 34.72 -17.37 2.44
C TRP A 100 33.88 -16.49 1.49
N LEU A 101 34.01 -16.69 0.17
CA LEU A 101 33.24 -15.95 -0.83
C LEU A 101 31.74 -16.19 -0.72
N TYR A 102 31.32 -17.39 -0.30
CA TYR A 102 29.92 -17.68 0.02
C TYR A 102 29.35 -16.74 1.09
N TRP A 103 30.05 -16.60 2.21
CA TRP A 103 29.62 -15.72 3.30
C TRP A 103 29.64 -14.25 2.89
N VAL A 104 30.69 -13.79 2.19
CA VAL A 104 30.78 -12.42 1.69
C VAL A 104 29.65 -12.10 0.70
N GLY A 105 29.31 -13.05 -0.18
CA GLY A 105 28.18 -12.92 -1.11
C GLY A 105 26.85 -12.74 -0.37
N PHE A 106 26.61 -13.54 0.66
CA PHE A 106 25.42 -13.41 1.50
C PHE A 106 25.36 -12.08 2.26
N VAL A 107 26.46 -11.61 2.84
CA VAL A 107 26.51 -10.31 3.53
C VAL A 107 26.17 -9.17 2.56
N ARG A 108 26.73 -9.20 1.34
CA ARG A 108 26.41 -8.22 0.29
C ARG A 108 24.94 -8.27 -0.11
N PHE A 109 24.39 -9.47 -0.26
CA PHE A 109 22.97 -9.67 -0.55
C PHE A 109 22.06 -9.06 0.54
N PHE A 110 22.35 -9.32 1.82
CA PHE A 110 21.58 -8.72 2.92
C PHE A 110 21.71 -7.20 2.98
N TRP A 111 22.91 -6.67 2.75
CA TRP A 111 23.14 -5.23 2.70
C TRP A 111 22.30 -4.56 1.61
N MET A 112 22.24 -5.19 0.42
CA MET A 112 21.41 -4.73 -0.68
C MET A 112 19.92 -4.79 -0.33
N LEU A 113 19.44 -5.88 0.29
CA LEU A 113 18.05 -6.01 0.73
C LEU A 113 17.64 -4.91 1.73
N ILE A 114 18.51 -4.54 2.67
CA ILE A 114 18.24 -3.47 3.62
C ILE A 114 18.10 -2.12 2.88
N GLY A 115 19.01 -1.83 1.95
CA GLY A 115 18.91 -0.63 1.11
C GLY A 115 17.60 -0.58 0.31
N TRP A 116 17.16 -1.74 -0.17
CA TRP A 116 15.90 -1.91 -0.90
C TRP A 116 14.67 -1.65 -0.04
N ALA A 117 14.62 -2.25 1.15
CA ALA A 117 13.55 -2.03 2.12
C ALA A 117 13.43 -0.56 2.51
N TRP A 118 14.57 0.13 2.66
CA TRP A 118 14.60 1.56 2.92
C TRP A 118 14.07 2.40 1.76
N GLY A 119 14.43 2.06 0.53
CA GLY A 119 13.92 2.72 -0.68
C GLY A 119 12.40 2.61 -0.80
N LEU A 120 11.86 1.40 -0.67
CA LEU A 120 10.42 1.12 -0.70
C LEU A 120 9.67 1.87 0.42
N LEU A 121 10.22 1.89 1.63
CA LEU A 121 9.64 2.62 2.75
C LEU A 121 9.56 4.12 2.45
N LYS A 122 10.65 4.70 1.93
CA LYS A 122 10.72 6.13 1.58
C LYS A 122 9.72 6.49 0.48
N LEU A 123 9.58 5.65 -0.55
CA LEU A 123 8.60 5.89 -1.60
C LEU A 123 7.17 5.80 -1.08
N THR A 124 6.86 4.76 -0.29
CA THR A 124 5.53 4.59 0.33
C THR A 124 5.18 5.81 1.16
N LEU A 125 6.12 6.30 1.98
CA LEU A 125 5.91 7.48 2.81
C LEU A 125 5.76 8.76 1.98
N SER A 126 6.52 8.91 0.89
CA SER A 126 6.43 10.03 -0.05
C SER A 126 5.07 10.07 -0.78
N LEU A 127 4.59 8.92 -1.24
CA LEU A 127 3.27 8.82 -1.88
C LEU A 127 2.14 9.07 -0.88
N PHE A 128 2.27 8.55 0.34
CA PHE A 128 1.30 8.75 1.41
C PHE A 128 1.19 10.22 1.81
N THR A 129 2.31 10.90 2.05
CA THR A 129 2.34 12.33 2.40
C THR A 129 1.79 13.21 1.30
N LYS A 130 2.10 12.92 0.02
CA LYS A 130 1.50 13.61 -1.13
C LYS A 130 -0.01 13.38 -1.16
N SER A 131 -0.47 12.13 -1.02
CA SER A 131 -1.90 11.78 -1.03
C SER A 131 -2.68 12.51 0.06
N ILE A 132 -2.15 12.55 1.29
CA ILE A 132 -2.74 13.31 2.40
C ILE A 132 -2.90 14.78 2.03
N ARG A 133 -1.81 15.44 1.60
CA ARG A 133 -1.87 16.87 1.24
C ARG A 133 -2.93 17.13 0.18
N TYR A 134 -3.04 16.27 -0.83
CA TYR A 134 -4.02 16.44 -1.89
C TYR A 134 -5.46 16.21 -1.42
N VAL A 135 -5.75 15.20 -0.60
CA VAL A 135 -7.12 14.98 -0.05
C VAL A 135 -7.59 16.20 0.75
N PHE A 136 -6.69 16.84 1.49
CA PHE A 136 -7.04 18.04 2.25
C PHE A 136 -7.11 19.32 1.40
N LEU A 137 -6.30 19.46 0.33
CA LEU A 137 -6.24 20.68 -0.49
C LEU A 137 -7.24 20.70 -1.67
N THR A 138 -7.63 19.53 -2.19
CA THR A 138 -8.55 19.40 -3.34
C THR A 138 -9.97 19.91 -3.10
N PRO A 139 -10.64 19.73 -1.95
CA PRO A 139 -11.97 20.31 -1.75
C PRO A 139 -11.92 21.85 -1.81
N PHE A 140 -10.84 22.48 -1.35
CA PHE A 140 -10.66 23.93 -1.44
C PHE A 140 -10.39 24.41 -2.87
N ALA A 141 -9.59 23.66 -3.65
CA ALA A 141 -9.33 23.98 -5.05
C ALA A 141 -10.57 23.81 -5.95
N PHE A 142 -11.37 22.78 -5.71
CA PHE A 142 -12.65 22.57 -6.40
C PHE A 142 -13.66 23.66 -6.04
N MET A 143 -13.65 24.12 -4.79
CA MET A 143 -14.49 25.22 -4.30
C MET A 143 -14.07 26.58 -4.89
N ASP A 144 -12.77 26.84 -5.07
CA ASP A 144 -12.27 28.05 -5.79
C ASP A 144 -12.61 27.99 -7.29
N TRP A 145 -12.56 26.81 -7.92
CA TRP A 145 -12.97 26.64 -9.32
C TRP A 145 -14.49 26.86 -9.53
N LEU A 146 -15.34 26.31 -8.65
CA LEU A 146 -16.77 26.61 -8.65
C LEU A 146 -17.03 28.11 -8.38
N GLY A 147 -16.24 28.68 -7.46
CA GLY A 147 -16.17 30.12 -7.16
C GLY A 147 -15.93 30.98 -8.41
N ARG A 148 -14.99 30.61 -9.27
CA ARG A 148 -14.65 31.41 -10.46
C ARG A 148 -15.55 31.14 -11.67
N LYS A 149 -16.13 29.93 -11.77
CA LYS A 149 -16.96 29.53 -12.91
C LYS A 149 -18.41 30.01 -12.81
N TYR A 150 -18.93 30.15 -11.58
CA TYR A 150 -20.33 30.52 -11.34
C TYR A 150 -20.52 31.89 -10.67
N PHE A 151 -19.47 32.55 -10.16
CA PHE A 151 -19.60 33.82 -9.45
C PHE A 151 -18.91 34.98 -10.19
N LYS A 152 -19.55 36.16 -10.17
CA LYS A 152 -18.93 37.45 -10.54
C LYS A 152 -17.79 37.77 -9.56
N PRO A 153 -16.70 38.45 -9.99
CA PRO A 153 -15.72 39.02 -9.06
C PRO A 153 -16.45 39.98 -8.11
N GLY A 154 -16.55 39.63 -6.83
CA GLY A 154 -17.21 40.45 -5.80
C GLY A 154 -18.41 39.82 -5.09
N VAL A 155 -18.93 38.66 -5.52
CA VAL A 155 -19.94 37.92 -4.73
C VAL A 155 -19.24 36.97 -3.76
N PRO A 156 -19.44 37.09 -2.42
CA PRO A 156 -18.75 36.22 -1.48
C PRO A 156 -19.27 34.79 -1.65
N TRP A 157 -18.45 33.86 -2.15
CA TRP A 157 -18.71 32.41 -2.09
C TRP A 157 -19.12 31.95 -0.67
N PHE A 158 -18.62 32.67 0.33
CA PHE A 158 -19.01 32.56 1.73
C PHE A 158 -20.51 32.77 1.95
N ALA A 159 -21.17 33.71 1.26
CA ALA A 159 -22.60 33.95 1.40
C ALA A 159 -23.43 32.79 0.84
N PHE A 160 -22.99 32.16 -0.26
CA PHE A 160 -23.61 30.96 -0.79
C PHE A 160 -23.51 29.78 0.19
N LEU A 161 -22.31 29.51 0.73
CA LEU A 161 -22.14 28.46 1.74
C LEU A 161 -22.92 28.74 3.01
N LEU A 162 -22.92 29.99 3.48
CA LEU A 162 -23.67 30.38 4.67
C LEU A 162 -25.17 30.23 4.44
N THR A 163 -25.66 30.49 3.21
CA THR A 163 -27.07 30.24 2.84
C THR A 163 -27.41 28.76 2.89
N ILE A 164 -26.59 27.89 2.31
CA ILE A 164 -26.80 26.44 2.35
C ILE A 164 -26.73 25.92 3.79
N LEU A 165 -25.70 26.35 4.54
CA LEU A 165 -25.50 25.94 5.92
C LEU A 165 -26.67 26.40 6.80
N TRP A 166 -27.17 27.62 6.57
CA TRP A 166 -28.33 28.15 7.27
C TRP A 166 -29.59 27.35 6.94
N CYS A 167 -29.87 27.08 5.66
CA CYS A 167 -31.01 26.24 5.25
C CYS A 167 -30.92 24.83 5.88
N ALA A 168 -29.71 24.27 5.96
CA ALA A 168 -29.48 22.98 6.62
C ALA A 168 -29.72 23.05 8.12
N LEU A 169 -29.26 24.12 8.79
CA LEU A 169 -29.47 24.36 10.22
C LEU A 169 -30.96 24.56 10.54
N GLU A 170 -31.66 25.37 9.74
CA GLU A 170 -33.08 25.63 9.90
C GLU A 170 -33.91 24.37 9.65
N SER A 171 -33.59 23.60 8.61
CA SER A 171 -34.20 22.29 8.36
C SER A 171 -33.96 21.33 9.51
N LEU A 172 -32.76 21.32 10.09
CA LEU A 172 -32.42 20.49 11.23
C LEU A 172 -33.27 20.88 12.46
N ILE A 173 -33.37 22.16 12.78
CA ILE A 173 -34.18 22.65 13.91
C ILE A 173 -35.66 22.26 13.72
N PHE A 174 -36.22 22.48 12.54
CA PHE A 174 -37.61 22.09 12.27
C PHE A 174 -37.81 20.58 12.25
N THR A 175 -36.84 19.81 11.76
CA THR A 175 -36.89 18.35 11.84
C THR A 175 -37.00 17.92 13.30
N PHE A 176 -36.21 18.50 14.21
CA PHE A 176 -36.30 18.19 15.63
C PHE A 176 -37.63 18.61 16.26
N ALA A 177 -38.18 19.77 15.86
CA ALA A 177 -39.47 20.26 16.37
C ALA A 177 -40.65 19.40 15.88
N LEU A 178 -40.66 19.00 14.60
CA LEU A 178 -41.77 18.24 14.00
C LEU A 178 -41.64 16.72 14.17
N LEU A 179 -40.46 16.20 14.51
CA LEU A 179 -40.24 14.75 14.59
C LEU A 179 -41.25 14.01 15.48
N PRO A 180 -41.61 14.49 16.69
CA PRO A 180 -42.60 13.81 17.53
C PRO A 180 -43.97 13.71 16.86
N LEU A 181 -44.45 14.82 16.28
CA LEU A 181 -45.76 14.90 15.63
C LEU A 181 -45.82 14.01 14.39
N VAL A 182 -44.80 14.07 13.52
CA VAL A 182 -44.76 13.25 12.30
C VAL A 182 -44.62 11.76 12.65
N SER A 183 -43.88 11.43 13.70
CA SER A 183 -43.73 10.04 14.15
C SER A 183 -45.04 9.49 14.73
N GLU A 184 -45.80 10.30 15.46
CA GLU A 184 -47.13 9.92 16.00
C GLU A 184 -48.13 9.68 14.88
N VAL A 185 -48.25 10.61 13.92
CA VAL A 185 -49.14 10.43 12.75
C VAL A 185 -48.74 9.20 11.93
N PHE A 186 -47.43 8.97 11.76
CA PHE A 186 -46.96 7.80 11.03
C PHE A 186 -47.22 6.50 11.80
N PHE A 187 -47.09 6.52 13.13
CA PHE A 187 -47.41 5.39 13.99
C PHE A 187 -48.89 5.05 13.94
N ASP A 188 -49.77 6.05 13.99
CA ASP A 188 -51.22 5.87 13.88
C ASP A 188 -51.66 5.29 12.53
N LEU A 189 -50.94 5.62 11.45
CA LEU A 189 -51.25 5.14 10.10
C LEU A 189 -50.64 3.77 9.77
N SER A 190 -49.45 3.47 10.29
CA SER A 190 -48.66 2.30 9.89
C SER A 190 -48.48 1.24 10.99
N GLY A 191 -48.71 1.59 12.25
CA GLY A 191 -48.46 0.75 13.42
C GLY A 191 -46.98 0.46 13.69
N VAL A 192 -46.04 1.10 12.97
CA VAL A 192 -44.61 0.83 13.07
C VAL A 192 -43.85 2.07 13.54
N GLU A 193 -43.03 1.90 14.59
CA GLU A 193 -42.12 2.95 15.05
C GLU A 193 -40.90 3.08 14.11
N ALA A 194 -41.02 3.94 13.08
CA ALA A 194 -39.99 4.15 12.07
C ALA A 194 -39.18 5.45 12.28
N ARG A 195 -38.94 5.87 13.52
CA ARG A 195 -38.30 7.16 13.86
C ARG A 195 -36.98 7.41 13.11
N HIS A 196 -36.13 6.38 12.98
CA HIS A 196 -34.83 6.49 12.31
C HIS A 196 -34.93 6.65 10.79
N VAL A 197 -36.04 6.23 10.18
CA VAL A 197 -36.29 6.37 8.74
C VAL A 197 -37.01 7.68 8.43
N ILE A 198 -37.93 8.09 9.30
CA ILE A 198 -38.70 9.34 9.14
C ILE A 198 -37.79 10.57 9.27
N ALA A 199 -36.85 10.57 10.22
CA ALA A 199 -35.98 11.71 10.47
C ALA A 199 -35.18 12.22 9.23
N PRO A 200 -34.44 11.38 8.49
CA PRO A 200 -33.71 11.85 7.31
C PRO A 200 -34.66 12.27 6.17
N ILE A 201 -35.80 11.60 5.99
CA ILE A 201 -36.78 11.96 4.95
C ILE A 201 -37.38 13.34 5.25
N LEU A 202 -37.78 13.56 6.50
CA LEU A 202 -38.30 14.85 6.97
C LEU A 202 -37.26 15.96 6.80
N PHE A 203 -36.00 15.70 7.12
CA PHE A 203 -34.90 16.66 6.93
C PHE A 203 -34.73 17.07 5.46
N PHE A 204 -34.68 16.14 4.52
CA PHE A 204 -34.53 16.49 3.11
C PHE A 204 -35.76 17.21 2.56
N PHE A 205 -36.95 16.81 2.99
CA PHE A 205 -38.20 17.49 2.64
C PHE A 205 -38.21 18.94 3.13
N LEU A 206 -37.92 19.17 4.41
CA LEU A 206 -37.87 20.51 5.00
C LEU A 206 -36.76 21.36 4.38
N PHE A 207 -35.60 20.77 4.10
CA PHE A 207 -34.49 21.45 3.43
C PHE A 207 -34.91 21.98 2.05
N ALA A 208 -35.66 21.18 1.28
CA ALA A 208 -36.18 21.60 -0.01
C ALA A 208 -37.21 22.74 0.11
N VAL A 209 -38.13 22.66 1.09
CA VAL A 209 -39.13 23.71 1.35
C VAL A 209 -38.46 25.04 1.74
N ILE A 210 -37.53 25.00 2.68
CA ILE A 210 -36.84 26.21 3.19
C ILE A 210 -35.99 26.87 2.09
N THR A 211 -35.28 26.05 1.31
CA THR A 211 -34.51 26.54 0.16
C THR A 211 -35.44 27.16 -0.90
N GLY A 212 -36.61 26.55 -1.13
CA GLY A 212 -37.65 27.07 -2.00
C GLY A 212 -38.20 28.42 -1.54
N SER A 213 -38.43 28.61 -0.24
CA SER A 213 -38.85 29.90 0.32
C SER A 213 -37.82 31.00 0.04
N TYR A 214 -36.51 30.74 0.21
CA TYR A 214 -35.48 31.72 -0.16
C TYR A 214 -35.50 32.05 -1.66
N ALA A 215 -35.72 31.05 -2.52
CA ALA A 215 -35.84 31.28 -3.96
C ALA A 215 -37.04 32.18 -4.32
N MET A 216 -38.15 32.06 -3.60
CA MET A 216 -39.32 32.94 -3.77
C MET A 216 -39.03 34.38 -3.33
N VAL A 217 -38.33 34.57 -2.21
CA VAL A 217 -37.87 35.90 -1.77
C VAL A 217 -36.93 36.53 -2.80
N GLN A 218 -36.06 35.74 -3.44
CA GLN A 218 -35.22 36.21 -4.54
C GLN A 218 -36.02 36.59 -5.78
N ALA A 219 -37.00 35.79 -6.18
CA ALA A 219 -37.89 36.13 -7.29
C ALA A 219 -38.67 37.42 -7.00
N LEU A 220 -39.10 37.63 -5.76
CA LEU A 220 -39.77 38.84 -5.32
C LEU A 220 -38.84 40.07 -5.38
N ALA A 221 -37.61 39.92 -4.90
CA ALA A 221 -36.59 40.98 -4.96
C ALA A 221 -36.26 41.38 -6.40
N GLU A 222 -36.11 40.40 -7.29
CA GLU A 222 -35.87 40.63 -8.72
C GLU A 222 -37.06 41.30 -9.40
N ALA A 223 -38.29 40.93 -9.05
CA ALA A 223 -39.49 41.59 -9.57
C ALA A 223 -39.62 43.05 -9.09
N MET A 224 -39.18 43.35 -7.86
CA MET A 224 -39.09 44.72 -7.33
C MET A 224 -38.05 45.55 -8.10
N GLU A 225 -36.88 44.98 -8.37
CA GLU A 225 -35.79 45.65 -9.10
C GLU A 225 -36.20 45.96 -10.55
N ASN A 226 -36.85 45.00 -11.22
CA ASN A 226 -37.31 45.12 -12.61
C ASN A 226 -38.61 45.95 -12.77
N LYS A 227 -39.18 46.48 -11.67
CA LYS A 227 -40.44 47.26 -11.65
C LYS A 227 -41.62 46.58 -12.38
N ASN A 228 -41.66 45.25 -12.40
CA ASN A 228 -42.75 44.50 -13.02
C ASN A 228 -43.91 44.33 -12.04
N TYR A 229 -44.79 45.33 -11.97
CA TYR A 229 -45.87 45.38 -10.99
C TYR A 229 -46.81 44.16 -11.04
N LYS A 230 -47.07 43.60 -12.22
CA LYS A 230 -47.92 42.41 -12.37
C LYS A 230 -47.28 41.18 -11.71
N GLN A 231 -46.00 40.95 -11.99
CA GLN A 231 -45.25 39.84 -11.42
C GLN A 231 -45.03 40.02 -9.91
N LEU A 232 -44.76 41.26 -9.47
CA LEU A 232 -44.62 41.60 -8.06
C LEU A 232 -45.89 41.25 -7.26
N ILE A 233 -47.07 41.65 -7.73
CA ILE A 233 -48.34 41.35 -7.05
C ILE A 233 -48.57 39.84 -6.98
N GLN A 234 -48.32 39.11 -8.08
CA GLN A 234 -48.50 37.66 -8.11
C GLN A 234 -47.54 36.95 -7.14
N LEU A 235 -46.26 37.32 -7.12
CA LEU A 235 -45.27 36.73 -6.22
C LEU A 235 -45.56 37.06 -4.76
N THR A 236 -46.00 38.28 -4.44
CA THR A 236 -46.41 38.63 -3.08
C THR A 236 -47.58 37.77 -2.58
N ILE A 237 -48.56 37.48 -3.44
CA ILE A 237 -49.69 36.59 -3.08
C ILE A 237 -49.19 35.17 -2.80
N VAL A 238 -48.29 34.65 -3.64
CA VAL A 238 -47.71 33.31 -3.43
C VAL A 238 -46.87 33.28 -2.15
N GLU A 239 -46.06 34.31 -1.90
CA GLU A 239 -45.24 34.41 -0.69
C GLU A 239 -46.10 34.45 0.58
N PHE A 240 -47.24 35.16 0.54
CA PHE A 240 -48.18 35.17 1.65
C PHE A 240 -48.79 33.78 1.91
N ALA A 241 -49.06 33.01 0.87
CA ALA A 241 -49.53 31.63 1.01
C ALA A 241 -48.44 30.70 1.59
N VAL A 242 -47.18 30.87 1.16
CA VAL A 242 -46.02 30.15 1.72
C VAL A 242 -45.83 30.51 3.19
N MET A 243 -45.87 31.80 3.53
CA MET A 243 -45.82 32.29 4.91
C MET A 243 -46.92 31.65 5.75
N PHE A 244 -48.17 31.62 5.27
CA PHE A 244 -49.27 31.00 5.99
C PHE A 244 -49.01 29.52 6.30
N PHE A 245 -48.50 28.78 5.32
CA PHE A 245 -48.14 27.36 5.49
C PHE A 245 -46.99 27.19 6.49
N GLU A 246 -45.87 27.88 6.30
CA GLU A 246 -44.69 27.75 7.17
C GLU A 246 -45.00 28.21 8.60
N VAL A 247 -45.82 29.24 8.77
CA VAL A 247 -46.21 29.74 10.10
C VAL A 247 -47.07 28.70 10.83
N ILE A 248 -48.07 28.13 10.17
CA ILE A 248 -49.00 27.19 10.82
C ILE A 248 -48.34 25.84 11.11
N PHE A 249 -47.54 25.33 10.18
CA PHE A 249 -47.00 23.96 10.26
C PHE A 249 -45.59 23.89 10.83
N LEU A 250 -44.74 24.92 10.65
CA LEU A 250 -43.34 24.87 11.07
C LEU A 250 -43.06 25.77 12.26
N TYR A 251 -43.29 27.08 12.12
CA TYR A 251 -42.93 28.05 13.15
C TYR A 251 -43.82 27.95 14.37
N ARG A 252 -45.11 27.63 14.22
CA ARG A 252 -45.99 27.38 15.35
C ARG A 252 -45.47 26.21 16.20
N GLU A 253 -45.16 25.08 15.58
CA GLU A 253 -44.63 23.90 16.30
C GLU A 253 -43.28 24.20 16.97
N LEU A 254 -42.45 25.04 16.34
CA LEU A 254 -41.24 25.55 16.98
C LEU A 254 -41.54 26.40 18.23
N ILE A 255 -42.49 27.32 18.18
CA ILE A 255 -42.88 28.14 19.34
C ILE A 255 -43.56 27.28 20.41
N ASP A 256 -44.40 26.32 20.03
CA ASP A 256 -45.04 25.37 20.96
C ASP A 256 -43.98 24.51 21.67
N ALA A 257 -42.94 24.06 20.97
CA ALA A 257 -41.79 23.38 21.58
C ALA A 257 -40.97 24.28 22.53
N LEU A 258 -40.90 25.59 22.27
CA LEU A 258 -40.22 26.58 23.12
C LEU A 258 -41.09 27.12 24.26
N THR A 259 -42.42 26.93 24.20
CA THR A 259 -43.38 27.48 25.17
C THR A 259 -43.11 27.06 26.62
N PRO A 260 -42.73 25.79 26.94
CA PRO A 260 -42.39 25.41 28.31
C PRO A 260 -41.24 26.26 28.90
N TRP A 261 -40.25 26.60 28.08
CA TRP A 261 -39.14 27.45 28.48
C TRP A 261 -39.61 28.90 28.69
N ILE A 262 -40.41 29.45 27.77
CA ILE A 262 -40.96 30.81 27.89
C ILE A 262 -41.84 30.95 29.15
N ALA A 263 -42.72 29.98 29.39
CA ALA A 263 -43.61 29.96 30.54
C ALA A 263 -42.84 29.90 31.86
N SER A 264 -41.69 29.21 31.90
CA SER A 264 -40.83 29.14 33.09
C SER A 264 -40.17 30.48 33.45
N GLN A 265 -39.93 31.36 32.46
CA GLN A 265 -39.26 32.65 32.67
C GLN A 265 -40.23 33.83 32.85
N THR A 266 -41.35 33.82 32.14
CA THR A 266 -42.29 34.95 32.11
C THR A 266 -43.59 34.71 32.87
N GLY A 267 -43.88 33.46 33.29
CA GLY A 267 -45.09 33.10 34.04
C GLY A 267 -46.39 33.16 33.23
N VAL A 268 -46.33 33.53 31.94
CA VAL A 268 -47.49 33.64 31.04
C VAL A 268 -47.60 32.38 30.17
N ARG A 269 -48.79 31.78 30.13
CA ARG A 269 -49.10 30.71 29.17
C ARG A 269 -49.57 31.34 27.87
N LEU A 270 -48.84 31.08 26.78
CA LEU A 270 -49.23 31.52 25.44
C LEU A 270 -50.49 30.76 25.01
N GLY A 271 -51.54 31.49 24.63
CA GLY A 271 -52.70 30.94 23.94
C GLY A 271 -52.45 30.80 22.44
N PHE A 272 -53.35 30.10 21.74
CA PHE A 272 -53.23 29.82 20.30
C PHE A 272 -52.94 31.06 19.44
N PHE A 273 -53.71 32.15 19.61
CA PHE A 273 -53.52 33.37 18.84
C PHE A 273 -52.20 34.09 19.15
N SER A 274 -51.76 34.06 20.41
CA SER A 274 -50.45 34.62 20.77
C SER A 274 -49.30 33.80 20.20
N THR A 275 -49.39 32.46 20.21
CA THR A 275 -48.41 31.57 19.56
C THR A 275 -48.32 31.87 18.07
N LEU A 276 -49.47 32.02 17.39
CA LEU A 276 -49.51 32.31 15.95
C LEU A 276 -48.91 33.68 15.62
N ALA A 277 -49.17 34.69 16.46
CA ALA A 277 -48.58 36.01 16.31
C ALA A 277 -47.05 35.98 16.49
N PHE A 278 -46.55 35.30 17.53
CA PHE A 278 -45.11 35.12 17.75
C PHE A 278 -44.45 34.30 16.63
N ALA A 279 -45.10 33.25 16.15
CA ALA A 279 -44.63 32.45 15.01
C ALA A 279 -44.52 33.30 13.73
N SER A 280 -45.51 34.16 13.48
CA SER A 280 -45.51 35.09 12.34
C SER A 280 -44.38 36.13 12.43
N ILE A 281 -44.19 36.73 13.60
CA ILE A 281 -43.09 37.69 13.84
C ILE A 281 -41.72 36.99 13.74
N GLY A 282 -41.61 35.77 14.28
CA GLY A 282 -40.41 34.94 14.19
C GLY A 282 -40.07 34.59 12.74
N TRP A 283 -41.07 34.22 11.94
CA TRP A 283 -40.91 33.96 10.51
C TRP A 283 -40.38 35.19 9.78
N ILE A 284 -41.05 36.33 9.92
CA ILE A 284 -40.63 37.58 9.26
C ILE A 284 -39.23 37.98 9.73
N GLY A 285 -38.96 37.88 11.03
CA GLY A 285 -37.68 38.25 11.63
C GLY A 285 -36.52 37.40 11.11
N ILE A 286 -36.65 36.08 11.14
CA ILE A 286 -35.61 35.16 10.66
C ILE A 286 -35.41 35.33 9.16
N ARG A 287 -36.48 35.38 8.37
CA ARG A 287 -36.38 35.55 6.91
C ARG A 287 -35.78 36.90 6.52
N ALA A 288 -36.21 38.00 7.11
CA ALA A 288 -35.66 39.33 6.83
C ALA A 288 -34.18 39.44 7.25
N MET A 289 -33.83 38.89 8.42
CA MET A 289 -32.46 38.89 8.95
C MET A 289 -31.51 38.11 8.03
N THR A 290 -31.89 36.88 7.68
CA THR A 290 -31.08 35.98 6.84
C THR A 290 -30.96 36.52 5.41
N TRP A 291 -32.05 37.09 4.89
CA TRP A 291 -32.05 37.82 3.62
C TRP A 291 -31.05 38.96 3.59
N PHE A 292 -31.07 39.82 4.61
CA PHE A 292 -30.21 40.99 4.70
C PHE A 292 -28.72 40.63 4.85
N PHE A 293 -28.40 39.67 5.72
CA PHE A 293 -27.02 39.34 6.04
C PHE A 293 -26.30 38.59 4.92
N PHE A 294 -26.93 37.59 4.29
CA PHE A 294 -26.23 36.77 3.30
C PHE A 294 -27.11 36.16 2.20
N ALA A 295 -28.39 35.89 2.44
CA ALA A 295 -29.19 35.14 1.47
C ALA A 295 -29.46 35.96 0.18
N ARG A 296 -29.52 37.30 0.23
CA ARG A 296 -29.59 38.15 -0.99
C ARG A 296 -28.42 37.94 -1.97
N TYR A 297 -27.26 37.53 -1.45
CA TYR A 297 -26.06 37.28 -2.25
C TYR A 297 -25.88 35.80 -2.59
N GLY A 298 -26.33 34.89 -1.70
CA GLY A 298 -26.18 33.45 -1.86
C GLY A 298 -27.29 32.78 -2.70
N THR A 299 -28.53 33.27 -2.63
CA THR A 299 -29.68 32.65 -3.30
C THR A 299 -29.59 32.67 -4.83
N PRO A 300 -29.12 33.75 -5.50
CA PRO A 300 -28.91 33.73 -6.95
C PRO A 300 -27.94 32.63 -7.39
N ALA A 301 -26.85 32.43 -6.64
CA ALA A 301 -25.88 31.38 -6.91
C ALA A 301 -26.46 29.98 -6.69
N LEU A 302 -27.32 29.80 -5.69
CA LEU A 302 -28.05 28.56 -5.46
C LEU A 302 -28.97 28.21 -6.62
N ILE A 303 -29.77 29.17 -7.09
CA ILE A 303 -30.65 28.99 -8.25
C ILE A 303 -29.82 28.67 -9.50
N ALA A 304 -28.70 29.36 -9.72
CA ALA A 304 -27.79 29.12 -10.85
C ALA A 304 -27.19 27.70 -10.87
N VAL A 305 -26.74 27.20 -9.71
CA VAL A 305 -26.21 25.83 -9.58
C VAL A 305 -27.31 24.79 -9.79
N VAL A 306 -28.50 24.99 -9.21
CA VAL A 306 -29.65 24.09 -9.37
C VAL A 306 -30.13 24.07 -10.83
N ALA A 307 -30.20 25.22 -11.48
CA ALA A 307 -30.58 25.36 -12.89
C ALA A 307 -29.47 24.93 -13.86
N ARG A 308 -28.25 24.64 -13.37
CA ARG A 308 -27.02 24.46 -14.17
C ARG A 308 -26.76 25.62 -15.15
N GLN A 309 -27.19 26.82 -14.80
CA GLN A 309 -27.01 28.02 -15.60
C GLN A 309 -25.90 28.87 -14.99
N THR A 310 -24.93 29.31 -15.78
CA THR A 310 -23.95 30.31 -15.35
C THR A 310 -24.65 31.67 -15.34
N ILE A 311 -24.60 32.41 -14.23
CA ILE A 311 -25.17 33.76 -14.13
C ILE A 311 -24.58 34.60 -15.26
N GLY A 312 -25.43 34.99 -16.21
CA GLY A 312 -25.05 35.63 -17.45
C GLY A 312 -24.31 36.94 -17.22
N VAL A 313 -23.03 36.95 -17.56
CA VAL A 313 -22.36 38.13 -18.12
C VAL A 313 -21.96 37.70 -19.52
N GLU A 314 -22.32 38.51 -20.52
CA GLU A 314 -21.83 38.37 -21.88
C GLU A 314 -20.34 38.04 -21.82
N ALA A 315 -19.98 36.91 -22.42
CA ALA A 315 -18.64 36.39 -22.38
C ALA A 315 -17.69 37.38 -23.06
N THR A 316 -17.08 38.28 -22.29
CA THR A 316 -15.84 38.92 -22.69
C THR A 316 -14.85 37.79 -22.99
N PRO A 317 -14.08 37.83 -24.09
CA PRO A 317 -13.16 36.76 -24.46
C PRO A 317 -11.89 36.77 -23.60
N GLN A 318 -12.04 36.78 -22.27
CA GLN A 318 -10.96 36.44 -21.36
C GLN A 318 -11.04 34.94 -21.08
N GLU A 319 -9.95 34.27 -21.44
CA GLU A 319 -9.63 32.86 -21.26
C GLU A 319 -10.54 32.14 -20.27
N ARG A 320 -11.37 31.23 -20.78
CA ARG A 320 -11.97 30.18 -19.95
C ARG A 320 -10.82 29.51 -19.20
N PRO A 321 -10.80 29.52 -17.86
CA PRO A 321 -9.77 28.79 -17.13
C PRO A 321 -9.86 27.34 -17.56
N GLN A 322 -8.80 26.81 -18.16
CA GLN A 322 -8.71 25.38 -18.43
C GLN A 322 -8.92 24.68 -17.09
N ALA A 323 -9.79 23.65 -17.07
CA ALA A 323 -9.92 22.80 -15.91
C ALA A 323 -8.50 22.37 -15.52
N PRO A 324 -8.08 22.50 -14.24
CA PRO A 324 -6.77 22.04 -13.84
C PRO A 324 -6.67 20.59 -14.29
N GLU A 325 -5.82 20.33 -15.29
CA GLU A 325 -5.55 18.98 -15.75
C GLU A 325 -5.10 18.24 -14.49
N PRO A 326 -5.82 17.20 -14.06
CA PRO A 326 -5.46 16.59 -12.81
C PRO A 326 -4.21 15.77 -13.14
N ASP A 327 -3.05 16.34 -12.82
CA ASP A 327 -1.73 15.70 -12.95
C ASP A 327 -1.57 14.56 -11.92
N TRP A 328 -2.67 14.22 -11.23
CA TRP A 328 -2.78 13.31 -10.10
C TRP A 328 -2.32 11.89 -10.37
N TRP A 329 -2.51 11.41 -11.61
CA TRP A 329 -2.09 10.07 -12.00
C TRP A 329 -0.72 10.06 -12.65
N ARG A 330 -0.37 11.08 -13.44
CA ARG A 330 0.86 11.06 -14.24
C ARG A 330 2.11 11.03 -13.37
N GLY A 331 2.16 11.84 -12.30
CA GLY A 331 3.29 11.87 -11.37
C GLY A 331 3.55 10.52 -10.68
N PRO A 332 2.56 9.94 -9.97
CA PRO A 332 2.70 8.64 -9.32
C PRO A 332 2.95 7.48 -10.30
N ILE A 333 2.30 7.47 -11.46
CA ILE A 333 2.50 6.42 -12.48
C ILE A 333 3.92 6.48 -13.04
N ASN A 334 4.45 7.67 -13.30
CA ASN A 334 5.81 7.82 -13.79
C ASN A 334 6.84 7.44 -12.72
N ALA A 335 6.57 7.77 -11.45
CA ALA A 335 7.40 7.32 -10.32
C ALA A 335 7.41 5.79 -10.20
N LEU A 336 6.24 5.16 -10.27
CA LEU A 336 6.10 3.69 -10.23
C LEU A 336 6.75 3.00 -11.43
N LYS A 337 6.63 3.55 -12.64
CA LYS A 337 7.28 3.01 -13.84
C LYS A 337 8.81 3.08 -13.74
N ALA A 338 9.34 4.21 -13.28
CA ALA A 338 10.77 4.38 -13.06
C ALA A 338 11.28 3.38 -12.01
N GLU A 339 10.50 3.15 -10.95
CA GLU A 339 10.82 2.13 -9.95
C GLU A 339 10.70 0.70 -10.50
N HIS A 340 9.72 0.40 -11.34
CA HIS A 340 9.55 -0.93 -11.92
C HIS A 340 10.73 -1.35 -12.80
N GLU A 341 11.23 -0.43 -13.63
CA GLU A 341 12.41 -0.66 -14.46
C GLU A 341 13.65 -0.88 -13.58
N TRP A 342 13.78 -0.07 -12.52
CA TRP A 342 14.83 -0.24 -11.51
C TRP A 342 14.71 -1.56 -10.74
N PHE A 343 13.49 -2.02 -10.44
CA PHE A 343 13.25 -3.30 -9.79
C PHE A 343 13.68 -4.48 -10.68
N ARG A 344 13.43 -4.38 -11.98
CA ARG A 344 13.80 -5.43 -12.94
C ARG A 344 15.31 -5.56 -13.10
N SER A 345 16.03 -4.45 -13.19
CA SER A 345 17.50 -4.47 -13.25
C SER A 345 18.11 -4.97 -11.94
N SER A 346 17.59 -4.49 -10.80
CA SER A 346 18.06 -4.90 -9.47
C SER A 346 17.75 -6.38 -9.16
N ALA A 347 16.64 -6.93 -9.66
CA ALA A 347 16.31 -8.35 -9.50
C ALA A 347 17.34 -9.26 -10.19
N ARG A 348 17.88 -8.83 -11.34
CA ARG A 348 18.93 -9.58 -12.05
C ARG A 348 20.24 -9.55 -11.26
N GLU A 349 20.59 -8.40 -10.69
CA GLU A 349 21.76 -8.24 -9.82
C GLU A 349 21.63 -9.04 -8.51
N LEU A 350 20.44 -9.08 -7.90
CA LEU A 350 20.16 -9.90 -6.73
C LEU A 350 20.27 -11.40 -7.02
N LEU A 351 19.75 -11.84 -8.17
CA LEU A 351 19.86 -13.23 -8.59
C LEU A 351 21.33 -13.60 -8.79
N GLU A 352 22.11 -12.71 -9.41
CA GLU A 352 23.56 -12.91 -9.59
C GLU A 352 24.30 -12.97 -8.25
N LEU A 353 24.05 -12.02 -7.34
CA LEU A 353 24.66 -11.99 -6.00
C LEU A 353 24.31 -13.22 -5.15
N LEU A 354 23.11 -13.77 -5.30
CA LEU A 354 22.66 -14.95 -4.57
C LEU A 354 23.15 -16.27 -5.19
N SER A 355 23.15 -16.36 -6.53
CA SER A 355 23.47 -17.61 -7.25
C SER A 355 24.97 -17.82 -7.43
N LEU A 356 25.76 -16.77 -7.68
CA LEU A 356 27.22 -16.89 -7.89
C LEU A 356 27.92 -17.64 -6.74
N PRO A 357 27.70 -17.30 -5.46
CA PRO A 357 28.42 -17.96 -4.38
C PRO A 357 27.99 -19.43 -4.20
N VAL A 358 26.72 -19.75 -4.48
CA VAL A 358 26.23 -21.14 -4.47
C VAL A 358 26.88 -21.95 -5.60
N LEU A 359 26.94 -21.39 -6.81
CA LEU A 359 27.56 -22.01 -7.97
C LEU A 359 29.07 -22.19 -7.79
N GLN A 360 29.74 -21.26 -7.10
CA GLN A 360 31.16 -21.39 -6.74
C GLN A 360 31.41 -22.58 -5.81
N LEU A 361 30.57 -22.80 -4.78
CA LEU A 361 30.67 -23.97 -3.92
C LEU A 361 30.47 -25.28 -4.69
N LEU A 362 29.46 -25.32 -5.58
CA LEU A 362 29.20 -26.51 -6.41
C LEU A 362 30.34 -26.80 -7.39
N ALA A 363 30.88 -25.78 -8.06
CA ALA A 363 32.03 -25.93 -8.94
C ALA A 363 33.29 -26.35 -8.18
N CYS A 364 33.47 -25.86 -6.95
CA CYS A 364 34.55 -26.30 -6.07
C CYS A 364 34.40 -27.79 -5.69
N ALA A 365 33.18 -28.26 -5.44
CA ALA A 365 32.89 -29.68 -5.18
C ALA A 365 33.24 -30.56 -6.39
N VAL A 366 32.90 -30.11 -7.60
CA VAL A 366 33.30 -30.78 -8.84
C VAL A 366 34.82 -30.77 -9.01
N ASN A 367 35.48 -29.64 -8.72
CA ASN A 367 36.94 -29.55 -8.74
C ASN A 367 37.61 -30.53 -7.76
N CYS A 368 37.00 -30.80 -6.60
CA CYS A 368 37.50 -31.82 -5.67
C CYS A 368 37.53 -33.19 -6.35
N ALA A 369 36.42 -33.59 -6.97
CA ALA A 369 36.33 -34.86 -7.69
C ALA A 369 37.29 -34.94 -8.88
N THR A 370 37.39 -33.89 -9.71
CA THR A 370 38.29 -33.90 -10.88
C THR A 370 39.76 -33.87 -10.49
N THR A 371 40.12 -33.20 -9.40
CA THR A 371 41.50 -33.19 -8.89
C THR A 371 41.91 -34.60 -8.45
N VAL A 372 41.03 -35.36 -7.80
CA VAL A 372 41.32 -36.76 -7.45
C VAL A 372 41.53 -37.62 -8.69
N ILE A 373 40.68 -37.48 -9.71
CA ILE A 373 40.70 -38.34 -10.91
C ILE A 373 41.82 -37.96 -11.88
N ALA A 374 42.00 -36.67 -12.14
CA ALA A 374 42.84 -36.14 -13.23
C ALA A 374 43.99 -35.25 -12.76
N ALA A 375 44.18 -35.03 -11.45
CA ALA A 375 45.16 -34.12 -10.86
C ALA A 375 45.02 -32.64 -11.33
N ARG A 376 43.85 -32.28 -11.89
CA ARG A 376 43.57 -30.95 -12.46
C ARG A 376 42.15 -30.52 -12.11
N SER A 377 41.95 -29.21 -11.92
CA SER A 377 40.63 -28.61 -11.71
C SER A 377 39.86 -28.50 -13.03
N ALA A 378 38.54 -28.72 -12.99
CA ALA A 378 37.66 -28.56 -14.14
C ALA A 378 37.29 -27.09 -14.40
N PHE A 379 37.07 -26.33 -13.32
CA PHE A 379 36.69 -24.93 -13.36
C PHE A 379 37.77 -24.05 -12.76
N LYS A 380 38.02 -22.89 -13.38
CA LYS A 380 38.83 -21.82 -12.79
C LYS A 380 37.94 -20.94 -11.91
N LEU A 381 38.24 -20.85 -10.63
CA LEU A 381 37.53 -20.02 -9.65
C LEU A 381 38.35 -18.74 -9.35
N PRO A 382 37.72 -17.62 -8.94
CA PRO A 382 36.28 -17.43 -8.72
C PRO A 382 35.54 -17.01 -10.00
N PHE A 383 34.25 -17.36 -10.09
CA PHE A 383 33.37 -16.84 -11.14
C PHE A 383 33.03 -15.37 -10.88
N THR A 384 33.10 -14.55 -11.93
CA THR A 384 32.72 -13.15 -11.87
C THR A 384 31.29 -12.90 -12.37
N LYS A 385 30.79 -13.76 -13.27
CA LYS A 385 29.45 -13.66 -13.86
C LYS A 385 28.78 -15.01 -14.01
N LEU A 386 27.45 -15.02 -14.01
CA LEU A 386 26.62 -16.22 -14.28
C LEU A 386 26.94 -16.89 -15.63
N GLU A 387 27.28 -16.09 -16.64
CA GLU A 387 27.60 -16.57 -17.99
C GLU A 387 28.83 -17.49 -18.02
N GLU A 388 29.80 -17.29 -17.12
CA GLU A 388 31.02 -18.12 -17.03
C GLU A 388 30.72 -19.54 -16.55
N VAL A 389 29.62 -19.74 -15.82
CA VAL A 389 29.21 -21.05 -15.28
C VAL A 389 28.49 -21.88 -16.33
N MET A 390 27.80 -21.24 -17.27
CA MET A 390 26.97 -21.90 -18.29
C MET A 390 27.76 -22.46 -19.48
N VAL A 391 29.09 -22.24 -19.52
CA VAL A 391 29.94 -22.80 -20.58
C VAL A 391 30.07 -24.31 -20.37
N GLN A 392 29.24 -25.08 -21.08
CA GLN A 392 29.17 -26.56 -21.11
C GLN A 392 30.51 -27.28 -21.41
N ASP A 393 31.57 -26.56 -21.74
CA ASP A 393 32.75 -27.07 -22.41
C ASP A 393 33.94 -27.37 -21.46
N ALA A 394 33.80 -27.11 -20.16
CA ALA A 394 34.88 -27.30 -19.18
C ALA A 394 35.12 -28.78 -18.85
N LEU A 395 34.05 -29.54 -18.61
CA LEU A 395 34.11 -30.94 -18.18
C LEU A 395 34.47 -31.87 -19.35
N SER A 396 34.00 -31.55 -20.56
CA SER A 396 34.34 -32.24 -21.82
C SER A 396 35.82 -32.08 -22.18
N LYS A 397 36.40 -30.89 -22.01
CA LYS A 397 37.81 -30.60 -22.28
C LYS A 397 38.76 -31.39 -21.38
N VAL A 398 38.50 -31.46 -20.07
CA VAL A 398 39.34 -32.23 -19.14
C VAL A 398 39.35 -33.73 -19.48
N LEU A 399 38.18 -34.29 -19.85
CA LEU A 399 38.07 -35.70 -20.21
C LEU A 399 38.67 -36.02 -21.59
N ARG A 400 38.62 -35.09 -22.57
CA ARG A 400 39.20 -35.29 -23.91
C ARG A 400 40.74 -35.27 -23.89
N VAL A 401 41.36 -34.32 -23.20
CA VAL A 401 42.83 -34.20 -23.14
C VAL A 401 43.47 -35.47 -22.58
N ARG A 402 42.84 -36.11 -21.57
CA ARG A 402 43.35 -37.38 -21.03
C ARG A 402 43.23 -38.52 -22.03
N ARG A 403 42.14 -38.59 -22.80
CA ARG A 403 41.94 -39.62 -23.82
C ARG A 403 42.95 -39.48 -24.96
N GLU A 404 43.32 -38.26 -25.32
CA GLU A 404 44.33 -37.97 -26.34
C GLU A 404 45.74 -38.31 -25.86
N ALA A 405 46.09 -37.99 -24.60
CA ALA A 405 47.38 -38.36 -24.01
C ALA A 405 47.59 -39.90 -23.90
N TYR A 406 46.54 -40.67 -23.59
CA TYR A 406 46.61 -42.13 -23.63
C TYR A 406 46.68 -42.70 -25.06
N ALA A 407 46.09 -42.00 -26.04
CA ALA A 407 46.13 -42.42 -27.44
C ALA A 407 47.48 -42.17 -28.12
N THR A 408 48.25 -41.18 -27.68
CA THR A 408 49.58 -40.85 -28.23
C THR A 408 50.75 -41.49 -27.49
N GLY A 409 50.51 -42.27 -26.43
CA GLY A 409 51.55 -43.01 -25.71
C GLY A 409 52.58 -42.12 -24.98
N GLN A 410 52.31 -40.82 -24.83
CA GLN A 410 53.17 -39.90 -24.09
C GLN A 410 52.70 -39.87 -22.63
N THR A 411 53.28 -40.75 -21.82
CA THR A 411 53.29 -40.60 -20.36
C THR A 411 54.38 -39.60 -19.98
N GLU A 412 53.98 -38.41 -19.51
CA GLU A 412 54.82 -37.58 -18.63
C GLU A 412 54.57 -37.95 -17.16
#